data_AF-A0A2V8BPA5-F1
#
_entry.id   AF-A0A2V8BPA5-F1
#
_cell.length_a   1.000
_cell.length_b   1.000
_cell.length_c   1.000
_cell.angle_alpha   90.00
_cell.angle_beta   90.00
_cell.angle_gamma   90.00
#
_symmetry.space_group_name_H-M   'P 1'
#
loop_
_entity.id
_entity.type
_entity.pdbx_description
1 polymer ?
#
loop_
_entity_poly.entity_id
_entity_poly.type
_entity_poly.pdbx_seq_one_letter_code
_entity_poly.pdbx_strand_id
1 'polypeptide(L)'
;MSKKDETRPAPGSPAGGPPPRAAGLRTPKPKRPARRRRIVNLLLLFMASVIVVDGLVGDRGLLAMLRARQEYDALSASIARQRAENARLRETARRLREDPAAIEEIARRELGLIKPGERVFILKDVPLPKP
;
A
#
# COMPACT_ATOMS: atom_id res chain seq x y z
N MET A 1 61.37 -68.91 98.47
CA MET A 1 59.96 -69.34 98.34
C MET A 1 59.24 -68.25 97.56
N SER A 2 58.43 -68.46 96.54
CA SER A 2 58.06 -69.60 95.72
C SER A 2 57.10 -68.99 94.69
N LYS A 3 57.38 -69.17 93.39
CA LYS A 3 56.38 -69.17 92.30
C LYS A 3 55.66 -67.83 92.03
N LYS A 4 55.29 -67.45 90.80
CA LYS A 4 55.28 -68.15 89.51
C LYS A 4 55.02 -67.08 88.45
N ASP A 5 55.69 -67.22 87.32
CA ASP A 5 55.26 -66.73 86.01
C ASP A 5 53.91 -67.35 85.59
N GLU A 6 53.44 -66.95 84.40
CA GLU A 6 52.34 -67.52 83.59
C GLU A 6 50.93 -66.92 83.87
N THR A 7 50.12 -66.47 82.90
CA THR A 7 50.04 -66.76 81.46
C THR A 7 49.08 -65.77 80.74
N ARG A 8 49.33 -65.52 79.45
CA ARG A 8 48.43 -64.93 78.40
C ARG A 8 47.15 -65.78 78.18
N PRO A 9 46.05 -65.29 77.52
CA PRO A 9 45.90 -65.14 76.04
C PRO A 9 45.05 -63.90 75.60
N ALA A 10 45.29 -63.20 74.47
CA ALA A 10 44.92 -63.46 73.05
C ALA A 10 43.40 -63.67 72.79
N PRO A 11 42.90 -63.59 71.53
CA PRO A 11 42.99 -62.58 70.47
C PRO A 11 41.58 -62.20 69.93
N GLY A 12 41.44 -61.24 69.01
CA GLY A 12 40.14 -60.99 68.38
C GLY A 12 40.13 -59.97 67.25
N SER A 13 40.56 -60.37 66.06
CA SER A 13 40.04 -59.79 64.82
C SER A 13 38.76 -60.53 64.42
N PRO A 14 37.77 -59.81 63.88
CA PRO A 14 36.96 -60.39 62.83
C PRO A 14 36.97 -59.52 61.56
N ALA A 15 37.21 -60.26 60.48
CA ALA A 15 36.91 -59.98 59.09
C ALA A 15 35.72 -59.06 58.82
N GLY A 16 35.88 -58.23 57.79
CA GLY A 16 34.80 -57.57 57.07
C GLY A 16 35.32 -57.03 55.73
N GLY A 17 35.18 -57.82 54.66
CA GLY A 17 35.53 -57.42 53.30
C GLY A 17 34.69 -56.24 52.77
N PRO A 18 35.05 -55.65 51.62
CA PRO A 18 34.51 -54.38 51.16
C PRO A 18 33.13 -54.51 50.51
N PRO A 19 32.15 -53.64 50.81
CA PRO A 19 30.94 -53.50 50.00
C PRO A 19 31.11 -52.50 48.83
N PRO A 20 30.21 -52.53 47.84
CA PRO A 20 30.56 -52.46 46.42
C PRO A 20 30.54 -51.05 45.80
N ARG A 21 31.28 -50.92 44.69
CA ARG A 21 31.15 -49.82 43.71
C ARG A 21 29.69 -49.68 43.26
N ALA A 22 28.99 -48.66 43.74
CA ALA A 22 27.74 -48.22 43.15
C ALA A 22 28.04 -47.08 42.16
N ALA A 23 27.93 -47.44 40.89
CA ALA A 23 28.08 -46.58 39.72
C ALA A 23 27.24 -45.30 39.82
N GLY A 24 27.82 -44.21 39.31
CA GLY A 24 27.27 -42.86 39.39
C GLY A 24 25.82 -42.74 38.93
N LEU A 25 25.02 -42.06 39.75
CA LEU A 25 23.76 -41.48 39.31
C LEU A 25 24.05 -40.29 38.39
N ARG A 26 24.22 -40.58 37.10
CA ARG A 26 24.05 -39.57 36.04
C ARG A 26 22.56 -39.33 35.87
N THR A 27 22.04 -38.28 36.50
CA THR A 27 20.71 -37.78 36.13
C THR A 27 20.77 -37.13 34.74
N PRO A 28 19.78 -37.39 33.85
CA PRO A 28 19.82 -36.89 32.49
C PRO A 28 19.57 -35.38 32.45
N LYS A 29 20.54 -34.62 31.92
CA LYS A 29 20.38 -33.19 31.59
C LYS A 29 19.22 -33.02 30.61
N PRO A 30 18.23 -32.14 30.87
CA PRO A 30 17.12 -31.94 29.95
C PRO A 30 17.62 -31.30 28.65
N LYS A 31 17.74 -32.10 27.59
CA LYS A 31 18.00 -31.65 26.22
C LYS A 31 16.75 -30.99 25.64
N ARG A 32 16.36 -29.80 26.13
CA ARG A 32 15.29 -28.98 25.53
C ARG A 32 15.61 -27.52 25.17
N PRO A 33 16.88 -27.05 25.07
CA PRO A 33 17.11 -25.68 24.58
C PRO A 33 16.95 -25.56 23.05
N ALA A 34 17.28 -26.61 22.29
CA ALA A 34 17.37 -26.51 20.82
C ALA A 34 16.00 -26.43 20.13
N ARG A 35 14.99 -27.18 20.57
CA ARG A 35 13.64 -27.16 19.96
C ARG A 35 12.91 -25.84 20.22
N ARG A 36 13.02 -25.30 21.45
CA ARG A 36 12.47 -23.98 21.80
C ARG A 36 13.14 -22.86 21.00
N ARG A 37 14.48 -22.89 20.88
CA ARG A 37 15.22 -21.93 20.04
C ARG A 37 14.82 -22.01 18.58
N ARG A 38 14.63 -23.21 18.02
CA ARG A 38 14.12 -23.38 16.65
C ARG A 38 12.74 -22.78 16.46
N ILE A 39 11.81 -23.00 17.40
CA ILE A 39 10.46 -22.43 17.33
C ILE A 39 10.51 -20.90 17.42
N VAL A 40 11.31 -20.35 18.33
CA VAL A 40 11.49 -18.89 18.46
C VAL A 40 12.10 -18.30 17.19
N ASN A 41 13.12 -18.95 16.61
CA ASN A 41 13.72 -18.51 15.35
C ASN A 41 12.72 -18.58 14.20
N LEU A 42 11.91 -19.64 14.13
CA LEU A 42 10.88 -19.79 13.09
C LEU A 42 9.81 -18.70 13.23
N LEU A 43 9.37 -18.40 14.45
CA LEU A 43 8.44 -17.31 14.73
C LEU A 43 9.03 -15.95 14.37
N LEU A 44 10.29 -15.68 14.73
CA LEU A 44 10.98 -14.45 14.34
C LEU A 44 11.07 -14.31 12.82
N LEU A 45 11.41 -15.39 12.12
CA LEU A 45 11.56 -15.40 10.66
C LEU A 45 10.20 -15.23 9.97
N PHE A 46 9.16 -15.88 10.49
CA PHE A 46 7.78 -15.67 10.05
C PHE A 46 7.35 -14.22 10.25
N MET A 47 7.55 -13.65 11.44
CA MET A 47 7.17 -12.27 11.76
C MET A 47 7.95 -11.27 10.90
N ALA A 48 9.26 -11.49 10.69
CA ALA A 48 10.07 -10.69 9.77
C ALA A 48 9.55 -10.78 8.32
N SER A 49 9.16 -11.98 7.86
CA SER A 49 8.57 -12.14 6.52
C SER A 49 7.25 -11.39 6.37
N VAL A 50 6.40 -11.39 7.41
CA VAL A 50 5.15 -10.63 7.42
C VAL A 50 5.42 -9.13 7.30
N ILE A 51 6.38 -8.59 8.07
CA ILE A 51 6.77 -7.16 7.96
C ILE A 51 7.27 -6.82 6.56
N VAL A 52 8.11 -7.68 5.98
CA VAL A 52 8.67 -7.47 4.63
C VAL A 52 7.54 -7.48 3.59
N VAL A 53 6.63 -8.45 3.66
CA VAL A 53 5.48 -8.54 2.75
C VAL A 53 4.53 -7.35 2.93
N ASP A 54 4.22 -6.96 4.17
CA ASP A 54 3.38 -5.80 4.45
C ASP A 54 4.01 -4.49 3.96
N GLY A 55 5.32 -4.33 4.12
CA GLY A 55 6.07 -3.19 3.56
C GLY A 55 6.23 -3.21 2.04
N LEU A 56 6.11 -4.36 1.39
CA LEU A 56 6.17 -4.49 -0.08
C LEU A 56 4.78 -4.35 -0.72
N VAL A 57 3.76 -4.92 -0.10
CA VAL A 57 2.42 -5.15 -0.67
C VAL A 57 1.35 -4.24 -0.04
N GLY A 58 1.53 -3.79 1.19
CA GLY A 58 0.55 -2.98 1.90
C GLY A 58 0.42 -1.54 1.37
N ASP A 59 -0.60 -0.83 1.84
CA ASP A 59 -0.95 0.55 1.45
C ASP A 59 0.18 1.58 1.68
N ARG A 60 1.22 1.21 2.46
CA ARG A 60 2.43 2.02 2.70
C ARG A 60 3.67 1.51 1.94
N GLY A 61 3.50 0.54 1.05
CA GLY A 61 4.59 -0.08 0.33
C GLY A 61 5.05 0.70 -0.89
N LEU A 62 6.31 0.48 -1.27
CA LEU A 62 6.97 1.12 -2.41
C LEU A 62 6.17 0.93 -3.72
N LEU A 63 5.52 -0.23 -3.89
CA LEU A 63 4.68 -0.53 -5.06
C LEU A 63 3.42 0.35 -5.14
N ALA A 64 2.73 0.57 -4.03
CA ALA A 64 1.56 1.45 -3.97
C ALA A 64 1.96 2.90 -4.29
N MET A 65 3.10 3.34 -3.76
CA MET A 65 3.63 4.69 -4.03
C MET A 65 4.02 4.89 -5.51
N LEU A 66 4.60 3.87 -6.15
CA LEU A 66 4.91 3.92 -7.58
C LEU A 66 3.64 3.98 -8.45
N ARG A 67 2.62 3.18 -8.13
CA ARG A 67 1.32 3.22 -8.84
C ARG A 67 0.64 4.57 -8.67
N ALA A 68 0.55 5.06 -7.43
CA ALA A 68 -0.03 6.37 -7.15
C ALA A 68 0.70 7.49 -7.88
N ARG A 69 2.03 7.40 -8.01
CA ARG A 69 2.82 8.37 -8.78
C ARG A 69 2.50 8.31 -10.28
N GLN A 70 2.39 7.11 -10.85
CA GLN A 70 2.03 6.94 -12.26
C GLN A 70 0.61 7.46 -12.56
N GLU A 71 -0.36 7.18 -11.69
CA GLU A 71 -1.72 7.68 -11.81
C GLU A 71 -1.77 9.21 -11.72
N TYR A 72 -1.03 9.79 -10.77
CA TYR A 72 -0.89 11.23 -10.64
C TYR A 72 -0.29 11.87 -11.90
N ASP A 73 0.81 11.30 -12.40
CA ASP A 73 1.49 11.82 -13.60
C ASP A 73 0.56 11.72 -14.82
N ALA A 74 -0.16 10.61 -14.99
CA ALA A 74 -1.14 10.44 -16.07
C ALA A 74 -2.31 11.44 -16.00
N LEU A 75 -2.86 11.66 -14.80
CA LEU A 75 -3.94 12.63 -14.59
C LEU A 75 -3.45 14.06 -14.80
N SER A 76 -2.23 14.38 -14.38
CA SER A 76 -1.64 15.71 -14.61
C SER A 76 -1.46 15.99 -16.10
N ALA A 77 -1.04 14.97 -16.87
CA ALA A 77 -0.90 15.07 -18.32
C ALA A 77 -2.26 15.25 -19.03
N SER A 78 -3.32 14.58 -18.55
CA SER A 78 -4.65 14.75 -19.12
C SER A 78 -5.22 16.15 -18.85
N ILE A 79 -5.03 16.68 -17.64
CA ILE A 79 -5.40 18.07 -17.30
C ILE A 79 -4.65 19.06 -18.20
N ALA A 80 -3.34 18.86 -18.41
CA ALA A 80 -2.55 19.72 -19.28
C ALA A 80 -3.07 19.72 -20.73
N ARG A 81 -3.38 18.54 -21.28
CA ARG A 81 -3.97 18.40 -22.63
C ARG A 81 -5.32 19.09 -22.73
N GLN A 82 -6.22 18.83 -21.77
CA GLN A 82 -7.55 19.44 -21.76
C GLN A 82 -7.49 20.96 -21.65
N ARG A 83 -6.57 21.51 -20.85
CA ARG A 83 -6.36 22.97 -20.76
C ARG A 83 -5.89 23.56 -22.08
N ALA A 84 -4.95 22.91 -22.77
CA ALA A 84 -4.47 23.35 -24.07
C ALA A 84 -5.59 23.32 -25.13
N GLU A 85 -6.39 22.25 -25.14
CA GLU A 85 -7.53 22.12 -26.05
C GLU A 85 -8.60 23.17 -25.75
N ASN A 86 -8.93 23.41 -24.48
CA ASN A 86 -9.88 24.44 -24.09
C ASN A 86 -9.40 25.84 -24.51
N ALA A 87 -8.11 26.14 -24.35
CA ALA A 87 -7.53 27.40 -24.80
C ALA A 87 -7.65 27.57 -26.33
N ARG A 88 -7.35 26.53 -27.09
CA ARG A 88 -7.50 26.53 -28.56
C ARG A 88 -8.95 26.71 -28.99
N LEU A 89 -9.89 26.00 -28.35
CA LEU A 89 -11.32 26.13 -28.64
C LEU A 89 -11.84 27.52 -28.30
N ARG A 90 -11.40 28.12 -27.20
CA ARG A 90 -11.74 29.51 -26.84
C ARG A 90 -11.24 30.50 -27.87
N GLU A 91 -10.00 30.35 -28.33
CA GLU A 91 -9.43 31.19 -29.39
C GLU A 91 -10.21 31.03 -30.71
N THR A 92 -10.58 29.80 -31.06
CA THR A 92 -11.38 29.51 -32.26
C THR A 92 -12.78 30.12 -32.15
N ALA A 93 -13.44 29.97 -31.00
CA ALA A 93 -14.75 30.56 -30.73
C ALA A 93 -14.68 32.08 -30.73
N ARG A 94 -13.59 32.68 -30.23
CA ARG A 94 -13.36 34.12 -30.29
C ARG A 94 -13.26 34.60 -31.74
N ARG A 95 -12.43 33.95 -32.57
CA ARG A 95 -12.29 34.30 -34.00
C ARG A 95 -13.60 34.14 -34.77
N LEU A 96 -14.36 33.08 -34.50
CA LEU A 96 -15.67 32.85 -35.12
C LEU A 96 -16.73 33.86 -34.65
N ARG A 97 -16.67 34.31 -33.39
CA ARG A 97 -17.57 35.33 -32.85
C ARG A 97 -17.21 36.76 -33.26
N GLU A 98 -15.94 37.00 -33.57
CA GLU A 98 -15.44 38.29 -34.06
C GLU A 98 -15.86 38.56 -35.52
N ASP A 99 -16.60 37.64 -36.16
CA ASP A 99 -17.42 37.90 -37.36
C ASP A 99 -18.95 37.95 -37.04
N PRO A 100 -19.39 38.87 -36.17
CA PRO A 100 -20.80 38.97 -35.80
C PRO A 100 -21.67 39.48 -36.95
N ALA A 101 -21.07 40.10 -37.97
CA ALA A 101 -21.76 40.57 -39.16
C ALA A 101 -22.32 39.40 -39.98
N ALA A 102 -21.55 38.31 -40.14
CA ALA A 102 -22.02 37.10 -40.81
C ALA A 102 -23.15 36.40 -40.03
N ILE A 103 -23.05 36.32 -38.70
CA ILE A 103 -24.11 35.73 -37.86
C ILE A 103 -25.38 36.59 -37.90
N GLU A 104 -25.24 37.91 -37.85
CA GLU A 104 -26.35 38.86 -37.94
C GLU A 104 -27.02 38.81 -39.32
N GLU A 105 -26.25 38.63 -40.39
CA GLU A 105 -26.78 38.46 -41.75
C GLU A 105 -27.58 37.16 -41.89
N ILE A 106 -27.10 36.03 -41.36
CA ILE A 106 -27.83 34.76 -41.36
C ILE A 106 -29.11 34.86 -40.52
N ALA A 107 -29.05 35.48 -39.34
CA ALA A 107 -30.22 35.69 -38.49
C ALA A 107 -31.30 36.55 -39.17
N ARG A 108 -30.91 37.56 -39.96
CA ARG A 108 -31.86 38.36 -40.77
C ARG A 108 -32.41 37.58 -41.95
N ARG A 109 -31.57 36.82 -42.67
CA ARG A 109 -31.95 36.10 -43.90
C ARG A 109 -32.83 34.88 -43.62
N GLU A 110 -32.48 34.06 -42.64
CA GLU A 110 -33.15 32.77 -42.42
C GLU A 110 -34.21 32.82 -41.33
N LEU A 111 -33.97 33.59 -40.26
CA LEU A 111 -34.89 33.66 -39.12
C LEU A 111 -35.76 34.92 -39.13
N GLY A 112 -35.53 35.85 -40.07
CA GLY A 112 -36.26 37.12 -40.16
C GLY A 112 -36.12 37.99 -38.90
N LEU A 113 -35.08 37.75 -38.09
CA LEU A 113 -34.88 38.43 -36.82
C LEU A 113 -34.38 39.86 -37.07
N ILE A 114 -35.02 40.82 -36.42
CA ILE A 114 -34.64 42.24 -36.45
C ILE A 114 -34.10 42.68 -35.09
N LYS A 115 -33.20 43.66 -35.07
CA LYS A 115 -32.67 44.18 -33.79
C LYS A 115 -33.77 44.91 -33.01
N PRO A 116 -33.73 44.87 -31.66
CA PRO A 116 -34.61 45.71 -30.84
C PRO A 116 -34.43 47.20 -31.22
N GLY A 117 -35.47 47.81 -31.80
CA GLY A 117 -35.45 49.21 -32.27
C GLY A 117 -35.55 49.43 -33.78
N GLU A 118 -35.48 48.38 -34.61
CA GLU A 118 -35.73 48.48 -36.07
C GLU A 118 -37.24 48.40 -36.39
N ARG A 119 -37.70 49.13 -37.43
CA ARG A 119 -39.12 49.16 -37.89
C ARG A 119 -39.25 48.47 -39.24
N VAL A 120 -40.13 47.46 -39.33
CA VAL A 120 -40.44 46.73 -40.56
C VAL A 120 -41.54 47.44 -41.35
N PHE A 121 -41.28 47.77 -42.60
CA PHE A 121 -42.28 48.30 -43.54
C PHE A 121 -42.71 47.21 -44.51
N ILE A 122 -43.91 46.67 -44.33
CA ILE A 122 -44.52 45.74 -45.28
C ILE A 122 -45.30 46.58 -46.29
N LEU A 123 -44.72 46.77 -47.47
CA LEU A 123 -45.40 47.39 -48.60
C LEU A 123 -46.40 46.36 -49.17
N LYS A 124 -47.68 46.55 -48.87
CA LYS A 124 -48.74 45.84 -49.59
C LYS A 124 -48.98 46.58 -50.88
N ASP A 125 -48.81 45.90 -52.01
CA ASP A 125 -49.13 46.44 -53.34
C ASP A 125 -50.53 47.04 -53.29
N VAL A 126 -50.58 48.37 -53.36
CA VAL A 126 -51.83 49.09 -53.57
C VAL A 126 -52.20 48.83 -55.03
N PRO A 127 -53.34 48.18 -55.32
CA PRO A 127 -53.72 47.94 -56.70
C PRO A 127 -53.81 49.29 -57.40
N LEU A 128 -53.03 49.46 -58.47
CA LEU A 128 -53.10 50.64 -59.31
C LEU A 128 -54.56 50.78 -59.80
N PRO A 129 -55.22 51.93 -59.58
CA PRO A 129 -56.55 52.16 -60.12
C PRO A 129 -56.44 52.10 -61.64
N LYS A 130 -57.12 51.13 -62.26
CA LYS A 130 -57.23 51.04 -63.71
C LYS A 130 -58.10 52.20 -64.21
N PRO A 131 -57.68 52.91 -65.28
CA PRO A 131 -58.45 54.00 -65.88
C PRO A 131 -59.74 53.53 -66.52
#